data_AF-A0A1L4D2T4-F1
#
_entry.id   AF-A0A1L4D2T4-F1
#
_cell.length_a   1.000
_cell.length_b   1.000
_cell.length_c   1.000
_cell.angle_alpha   90.00
_cell.angle_beta   90.00
_cell.angle_gamma   90.00
#
_symmetry.space_group_name_H-M   'P 1'
#
loop_
_entity.id
_entity.type
_entity.pdbx_description
1 polymer ?
#
loop_
_entity_poly.entity_id
_entity_poly.type
_entity_poly.pdbx_seq_one_letter_code
_entity_poly.pdbx_strand_id
1 'polypeptide(L)' 'MKKQKKFSDLNSSDATAQEALLVKELVKFKVSMDPALISNAGGIAGLRRDLKIISRRKAQSAK' A
#
# COMPACT_ATOMS: atom_id res chain seq x y z
N MET A 1 0.54 20.72 3.08
CA MET A 1 0.59 19.25 2.94
C MET A 1 -0.75 18.66 3.36
N LYS A 2 -1.50 18.00 2.46
CA LYS A 2 -2.70 17.26 2.87
C LYS A 2 -2.24 16.10 3.76
N LYS A 3 -2.75 16.01 4.99
CA LYS A 3 -2.50 14.85 5.86
C LYS A 3 -2.93 13.60 5.10
N GLN A 4 -1.99 12.67 4.90
CA GLN A 4 -2.29 11.38 4.31
C GLN A 4 -3.33 10.71 5.21
N LYS A 5 -4.53 10.42 4.69
CA LYS A 5 -5.55 9.70 5.46
C LYS A 5 -4.94 8.40 5.96
N LYS A 6 -5.16 8.07 7.23
CA LYS A 6 -4.70 6.78 7.75
C LYS A 6 -5.46 5.68 7.01
N PHE A 7 -4.81 4.55 6.76
CA PHE A 7 -5.44 3.42 6.07
C PHE A 7 -6.73 2.93 6.77
N SER A 8 -6.89 3.24 8.06
CA SER A 8 -8.11 3.00 8.84
C SER A 8 -9.35 3.74 8.31
N ASP A 9 -9.15 4.87 7.65
CA ASP A 9 -10.21 5.82 7.30
C ASP A 9 -10.62 5.71 5.82
N LEU A 10 -10.07 4.73 5.09
CA LEU A 10 -10.40 4.48 3.68
C LEU A 10 -11.74 3.73 3.57
N ASN A 11 -12.59 4.20 2.65
CA ASN A 11 -13.77 3.46 2.20
C ASN A 11 -13.35 2.30 1.27
N SER A 12 -14.28 1.42 0.91
CA SER A 12 -14.00 0.21 0.12
C SER A 12 -13.44 0.50 -1.28
N SER A 13 -13.95 1.52 -1.97
CA SER A 13 -13.46 1.93 -3.29
C SER A 13 -12.04 2.50 -3.21
N ASP A 14 -11.79 3.39 -2.25
CA ASP A 14 -10.48 3.99 -2.02
C ASP A 14 -9.46 2.92 -1.58
N ALA A 15 -9.87 1.95 -0.76
CA ALA A 15 -9.04 0.83 -0.36
C ALA A 15 -8.63 -0.04 -1.57
N THR A 16 -9.53 -0.26 -2.53
CA THR A 16 -9.23 -1.04 -3.74
C THR A 16 -8.23 -0.31 -4.65
N ALA A 17 -8.41 1.01 -4.85
CA ALA A 17 -7.46 1.82 -5.60
C ALA A 17 -6.08 1.82 -4.93
N GLN A 18 -6.05 1.91 -3.60
CA GLN A 18 -4.81 1.95 -2.84
C GLN A 18 -4.09 0.60 -2.78
N GLU A 19 -4.83 -0.51 -2.74
CA GLU A 19 -4.28 -1.87 -2.90
C GLU A 19 -3.57 -2.01 -4.25
N ALA A 20 -4.23 -1.61 -5.33
CA ALA A 20 -3.64 -1.68 -6.68
C ALA A 20 -2.35 -0.84 -6.81
N LEU A 21 -2.32 0.34 -6.18
CA LEU A 21 -1.12 1.18 -6.14
C LEU A 21 0.02 0.50 -5.35
N LEU A 22 -0.26 -0.04 -4.17
CA LEU A 22 0.75 -0.74 -3.37
C LEU A 22 1.30 -1.99 -4.06
N VAL A 23 0.46 -2.75 -4.78
CA VAL A 23 0.91 -3.89 -5.58
C VAL A 23 1.85 -3.43 -6.69
N LYS A 24 1.51 -2.35 -7.40
CA LYS A 24 2.39 -1.79 -8.45
C LYS A 24 3.73 -1.35 -7.89
N GLU A 25 3.75 -0.67 -6.75
CA GLU A 25 4.99 -0.26 -6.09
C GLU A 25 5.82 -1.47 -5.62
N LEU A 26 5.17 -2.54 -5.15
CA LEU A 26 5.86 -3.77 -4.73
C LEU A 26 6.47 -4.52 -5.92
N VAL A 27 5.77 -4.58 -7.05
CA VAL A 27 6.32 -5.12 -8.31
C VAL A 27 7.48 -4.26 -8.80
N LYS A 28 7.31 -2.93 -8.83
CA LYS A 28 8.35 -1.97 -9.22
C LYS A 28 9.60 -2.14 -8.35
N PHE A 29 9.45 -2.26 -7.05
CA PHE A 29 10.56 -2.56 -6.14
C PHE A 29 11.24 -3.89 -6.51
N LYS A 30 10.46 -4.96 -6.76
CA LYS A 30 11.01 -6.29 -7.05
C LYS A 30 11.79 -6.36 -8.37
N VAL A 31 11.38 -5.59 -9.37
CA VAL A 31 12.02 -5.58 -10.69
C VAL A 31 13.05 -4.47 -10.86
N SER A 32 13.03 -3.45 -10.00
CA SER A 32 13.96 -2.33 -10.06
C SER A 32 15.35 -2.73 -9.55
N MET A 33 16.37 -2.32 -10.28
CA MET A 33 17.78 -2.35 -9.86
C MET A 33 18.21 -1.03 -9.19
N ASP A 34 17.32 -0.05 -9.08
CA ASP A 34 17.60 1.27 -8.49
C ASP A 34 17.55 1.23 -6.94
N PRO A 35 18.68 1.49 -6.25
CA PRO A 35 18.75 1.52 -4.78
C PRO A 35 17.88 2.61 -4.14
N ALA A 36 17.59 3.71 -4.83
CA ALA A 36 16.81 4.81 -4.28
C ALA A 36 15.33 4.41 -4.11
N LEU A 37 14.79 3.68 -5.09
CA LEU A 37 13.43 3.09 -5.04
C LEU A 37 13.29 2.03 -3.95
N ILE A 38 14.40 1.41 -3.53
CA ILE A 38 14.42 0.40 -2.46
C ILE A 38 14.29 1.05 -1.06
N SER A 39 14.71 2.30 -0.92
CA SER A 39 14.83 2.95 0.39
C SER A 39 13.58 3.70 0.88
N ASN A 40 12.66 4.06 -0.01
CA ASN A 40 11.59 4.98 0.35
C ASN A 40 10.42 4.28 1.09
N ALA A 41 9.85 4.93 2.12
CA ALA A 41 8.70 4.47 2.91
C ALA A 41 8.84 3.12 3.67
N GLY A 42 10.03 2.81 4.19
CA GLY A 42 10.27 1.57 4.96
C GLY A 42 10.50 0.33 4.09
N GLY A 43 10.81 0.54 2.81
CA GLY A 43 11.17 -0.49 1.83
C GLY A 43 10.08 -1.53 1.61
N ILE A 44 10.48 -2.70 1.13
CA ILE A 44 9.55 -3.81 0.86
C ILE A 44 8.76 -4.25 2.11
N ALA A 45 9.33 -4.08 3.31
CA ALA A 45 8.66 -4.39 4.57
C ALA A 45 7.51 -3.41 4.86
N GLY A 46 7.71 -2.12 4.59
CA GLY A 46 6.66 -1.09 4.64
C GLY A 46 5.53 -1.40 3.68
N LEU A 47 5.85 -1.63 2.40
CA LEU A 47 4.86 -1.97 1.36
C LEU A 47 4.03 -3.21 1.71
N ARG A 48 4.67 -4.28 2.22
CA ARG A 48 3.97 -5.50 2.65
C ARG A 48 3.05 -5.26 3.85
N ARG A 49 3.48 -4.43 4.81
CA ARG A 49 2.68 -4.06 5.98
C ARG A 49 1.42 -3.32 5.55
N ASP A 50 1.57 -2.33 4.68
CA ASP A 50 0.47 -1.50 4.21
C ASP A 50 -0.53 -2.34 3.40
N LEU A 51 -0.03 -3.23 2.52
CA LEU A 51 -0.87 -4.16 1.76
C LEU A 51 -1.71 -5.06 2.68
N LYS A 52 -1.10 -5.58 3.77
CA LYS A 52 -1.79 -6.41 4.75
C LYS A 52 -2.91 -5.66 5.47
N ILE A 53 -2.69 -4.38 5.80
CA ILE A 53 -3.68 -3.53 6.46
C ILE A 53 -4.88 -3.30 5.53
N ILE A 54 -4.63 -2.94 4.28
CA ILE A 54 -5.68 -2.65 3.29
C ILE A 54 -6.47 -3.91 2.93
N SER A 55 -5.79 -5.04 2.71
CA SER A 55 -6.43 -6.33 2.41
C SER A 55 -7.39 -6.76 3.53
N ARG A 56 -6.98 -6.61 4.80
CA ARG A 56 -7.86 -6.84 5.96
C ARG A 56 -9.06 -5.91 5.97
N ARG A 57 -8.88 -4.63 5.63
CA ARG A 57 -9.99 -3.66 5.59
C ARG A 57 -11.02 -4.00 4.51
N LYS A 58 -10.56 -4.43 3.34
CA LYS A 58 -11.44 -4.90 2.25
C LYS A 58 -12.28 -6.11 2.70
N ALA A 59 -11.64 -7.07 3.37
CA ALA A 59 -12.35 -8.22 3.94
C ALA A 59 -13.36 -7.84 5.03
N GLN A 60 -13.08 -6.81 5.84
CA GLN A 60 -14.02 -6.30 6.85
C GLN A 60 -15.19 -5.52 6.24
N SER A 61 -14.96 -4.78 5.16
CA SER A 61 -16.01 -3.99 4.48
C SER A 61 -16.96 -4.84 3.63
N ALA A 62 -16.59 -6.09 3.32
CA ALA A 62 -17.41 -7.01 2.55
C ALA A 62 -18.35 -7.87 3.43
N LYS A 63 -18.33 -7.66 4.75
CA LYS A 63 -19.18 -8.30 5.75
C LYS A 63 -20.28 -7.35 6.18
#